data_AF-A0A1F9D7D3-F1
#
_entry.id   AF-A0A1F9D7D3-F1
#
_cell.length_a   1.000
_cell.length_b   1.000
_cell.length_c   1.000
_cell.angle_alpha   90.00
_cell.angle_beta   90.00
_cell.angle_gamma   90.00
#
_symmetry.space_group_name_H-M   'P 1'
#
loop_
_entity.id
_entity.type
_entity.pdbx_description
1 polymer ?
#
loop_
_entity_poly.entity_id
_entity_poly.type
_entity_poly.pdbx_seq_one_letter_code
_entity_poly.pdbx_strand_id
1 'polypeptide(L)'
;MLRSVGKHPVKVKKDVPGFVGNRLQPALWREAISIVEQGIAEPATVDEVIKKGFGIRLPVLGPLENADMVGLDLTLQIHDYILKHIERSPKPSPLLRQKVKEEELGFKTGRGFQEWTHDTMERCKKHLLEHLILWNRSDRED
;
A
#
# COMPACT_ATOMS: atom_id res chain seq x y z
N MET A 1 25.97 -4.91 -13.14
CA MET A 1 26.09 -5.68 -11.88
C MET A 1 24.74 -6.12 -11.31
N LEU A 2 23.75 -5.24 -11.07
CA LEU A 2 22.46 -5.71 -10.50
C LEU A 2 21.62 -6.56 -11.47
N ARG A 3 21.56 -6.18 -12.75
CA ARG A 3 20.87 -6.97 -13.77
C ARG A 3 21.48 -8.37 -13.97
N SER A 4 22.80 -8.50 -13.85
CA SER A 4 23.49 -9.78 -14.04
C SER A 4 23.23 -10.80 -12.93
N VAL A 5 22.60 -10.40 -11.82
CA VAL A 5 22.14 -11.30 -10.75
C VAL A 5 20.61 -11.38 -10.68
N GLY A 6 19.93 -11.05 -11.79
CA GLY A 6 18.47 -11.16 -11.91
C GLY A 6 17.68 -10.14 -11.10
N LYS A 7 18.26 -8.95 -10.82
CA LYS A 7 17.55 -7.84 -10.18
C LYS A 7 17.17 -6.78 -11.21
N HIS A 8 16.05 -6.11 -10.99
CA HIS A 8 15.61 -4.96 -11.79
C HIS A 8 16.00 -3.64 -11.10
N PRO A 9 17.14 -3.01 -11.45
CA PRO A 9 17.54 -1.75 -10.82
C PRO A 9 16.72 -0.58 -11.35
N VAL A 10 16.30 0.30 -10.43
CA VAL A 10 15.67 1.58 -10.75
C VAL A 10 16.61 2.73 -10.39
N LYS A 11 16.65 3.79 -11.21
CA LYS A 11 17.52 4.94 -10.98
C LYS A 11 16.79 6.02 -10.18
N VAL A 12 17.28 6.29 -8.97
CA VAL A 12 16.82 7.42 -8.15
C VAL A 12 17.65 8.65 -8.50
N LYS A 13 17.02 9.71 -9.02
CA LYS A 13 17.75 10.91 -9.49
C LYS A 13 18.29 11.80 -8.35
N LYS A 14 17.63 11.81 -7.20
CA LYS A 14 17.99 12.61 -6.02
C LYS A 14 17.82 11.77 -4.77
N ASP A 15 18.82 11.81 -3.90
CA ASP A 15 18.71 11.17 -2.59
C ASP A 15 17.77 11.98 -1.69
N VAL A 16 16.76 11.30 -1.15
CA VAL A 16 15.74 11.88 -0.26
C VAL A 16 15.31 10.82 0.75
N PRO A 17 14.89 11.21 1.97
CA PRO A 17 14.35 10.27 2.93
C PRO A 17 13.21 9.41 2.34
N GLY A 18 13.42 8.10 2.37
CA GLY A 18 12.47 7.10 1.84
C GLY A 18 12.57 6.84 0.32
N PHE A 19 13.51 7.45 -0.39
CA PHE A 19 13.70 7.29 -1.84
C PHE A 19 12.37 7.41 -2.62
N VAL A 20 11.98 6.44 -3.44
CA VAL A 20 10.71 6.44 -4.19
C VAL A 20 9.68 5.53 -3.51
N GLY A 21 9.95 4.23 -3.43
CA GLY A 21 9.01 3.24 -2.90
C GLY A 21 8.62 3.45 -1.44
N ASN A 22 9.57 3.81 -0.58
CA ASN A 22 9.28 4.06 0.85
C ASN A 22 8.64 5.44 1.09
N ARG A 23 8.39 6.24 0.04
CA ARG A 23 7.51 7.43 0.12
C ARG A 23 6.08 7.10 -0.29
N LEU A 24 5.91 6.30 -1.34
CA LEU A 24 4.59 5.90 -1.85
C LEU A 24 3.83 5.01 -0.85
N GLN A 25 4.51 4.03 -0.26
CA GLN A 25 3.91 3.11 0.71
C GLN A 25 3.28 3.82 1.92
N PRO A 26 4.02 4.65 2.70
CA PRO A 26 3.41 5.33 3.84
C PRO A 26 2.42 6.42 3.44
N ALA A 27 2.44 6.93 2.20
CA ALA A 27 1.39 7.83 1.73
C ALA A 27 0.03 7.09 1.62
N LEU A 28 0.04 5.87 1.07
CA LEU A 28 -1.15 5.01 1.04
C LEU A 28 -1.59 4.62 2.45
N TRP A 29 -0.66 4.19 3.31
CA TRP A 29 -0.99 3.79 4.69
C TRP A 29 -1.53 4.94 5.52
N ARG A 30 -1.02 6.16 5.34
CA ARG A 30 -1.50 7.34 6.06
C ARG A 30 -2.99 7.56 5.81
N GLU A 31 -3.42 7.49 4.56
CA GLU A 31 -4.83 7.62 4.21
C GLU A 31 -5.66 6.43 4.70
N ALA A 32 -5.17 5.20 4.49
CA ALA A 32 -5.84 3.98 4.94
C ALA A 32 -6.12 3.99 6.46
N ILE A 33 -5.15 4.44 7.26
CA ILE A 33 -5.31 4.56 8.71
C ILE A 33 -6.26 5.71 9.07
N SER A 34 -6.22 6.83 8.36
CA SER A 34 -7.13 7.96 8.60
C SER A 34 -8.59 7.59 8.32
N ILE A 35 -8.85 6.82 7.26
CA ILE A 35 -10.18 6.27 6.96
C ILE A 35 -10.73 5.45 8.13
N VAL A 36 -9.90 4.59 8.73
CA VAL A 36 -10.28 3.79 9.90
C VAL A 36 -10.46 4.67 11.14
N GLU A 37 -9.53 5.59 11.39
CA GLU A 37 -9.57 6.51 12.53
C GLU A 37 -10.82 7.41 12.52
N GLN A 38 -11.27 7.81 11.34
CA GLN A 38 -12.48 8.61 11.16
C GLN A 38 -13.78 7.77 11.11
N GLY A 39 -13.68 6.44 11.22
CA GLY A 39 -14.83 5.53 11.15
C GLY A 39 -15.51 5.48 9.79
N ILE A 40 -14.81 5.87 8.71
CA ILE A 40 -15.34 5.85 7.34
C ILE A 40 -15.49 4.40 6.85
N ALA A 41 -14.56 3.52 7.23
CA ALA A 41 -14.62 2.11 6.91
C ALA A 41 -13.87 1.25 7.93
N GLU A 42 -14.28 -0.01 8.06
CA GLU A 42 -13.56 -1.02 8.82
C GLU A 42 -12.20 -1.35 8.16
N PRO A 43 -11.18 -1.74 8.94
CA PRO A 43 -9.86 -2.09 8.40
C PRO A 43 -9.90 -3.17 7.31
N ALA A 44 -10.77 -4.17 7.46
CA ALA A 44 -10.94 -5.22 6.47
C ALA A 44 -11.49 -4.68 5.14
N THR A 45 -12.43 -3.73 5.20
CA THR A 45 -13.01 -3.08 4.02
C THR A 45 -11.97 -2.29 3.25
N VAL A 46 -11.12 -1.53 3.96
CA VAL A 46 -10.00 -0.78 3.33
C VAL A 46 -9.08 -1.73 2.57
N ASP A 47 -8.71 -2.85 3.21
CA ASP A 47 -7.90 -3.89 2.60
C ASP A 47 -8.56 -4.52 1.36
N GLU A 48 -9.86 -4.80 1.40
CA GLU A 48 -10.59 -5.38 0.27
C GLU A 48 -10.66 -4.43 -0.93
N VAL A 49 -10.89 -3.14 -0.71
CA VAL A 49 -10.90 -2.13 -1.78
C VAL A 49 -9.55 -2.07 -2.49
N ILE A 50 -8.44 -2.23 -1.77
CA ILE A 50 -7.12 -2.33 -2.38
C ILE A 50 -6.95 -3.65 -3.11
N LYS A 51 -7.16 -4.78 -2.42
CA LYS A 51 -6.87 -6.13 -2.92
C LYS A 51 -7.74 -6.53 -4.12
N LYS A 52 -8.99 -6.06 -4.17
CA LYS A 52 -9.98 -6.40 -5.21
C LYS A 52 -10.30 -5.24 -6.14
N GLY A 53 -9.96 -4.02 -5.76
CA GLY A 53 -10.17 -2.82 -6.57
C GLY A 53 -8.89 -2.40 -7.27
N PHE A 54 -8.45 -1.16 -7.05
CA PHE A 54 -7.39 -0.58 -7.87
C PHE A 54 -5.98 -1.15 -7.60
N GLY A 55 -5.76 -1.94 -6.55
CA GLY A 55 -4.46 -2.55 -6.26
C GLY A 55 -4.05 -3.60 -7.28
N ILE A 56 -5.03 -4.34 -7.86
CA ILE A 56 -4.76 -5.43 -8.82
C ILE A 56 -4.06 -4.95 -10.10
N ARG A 57 -4.29 -3.69 -10.48
CA ARG A 57 -3.74 -3.10 -11.70
C ARG A 57 -2.37 -2.46 -11.49
N LEU A 58 -1.96 -2.16 -10.25
CA LEU A 58 -0.71 -1.43 -9.98
C LEU A 58 0.57 -2.10 -10.50
N PRO A 59 0.69 -3.45 -10.54
CA PRO A 59 1.88 -4.09 -11.13
C PRO A 59 2.01 -3.91 -12.64
N VAL A 60 0.91 -3.62 -13.34
CA VAL A 60 0.86 -3.52 -14.82
C VAL A 60 0.69 -2.07 -15.28
N LEU A 61 -0.06 -1.28 -14.51
CA LEU A 61 -0.37 0.11 -14.78
C LEU A 61 0.02 0.96 -13.57
N GLY A 62 1.20 1.56 -13.64
CA GLY A 62 1.74 2.43 -12.61
C GLY A 62 0.91 3.71 -12.42
N PRO A 63 1.10 4.46 -11.32
CA PRO A 63 0.28 5.63 -11.02
C PRO A 63 0.39 6.74 -12.07
N LEU A 64 1.57 6.93 -12.68
CA LEU A 64 1.76 7.94 -13.72
C LEU A 64 1.18 7.49 -15.07
N GLU A 65 1.38 6.22 -15.44
CA GLU A 65 0.76 5.64 -16.65
C GLU A 65 -0.77 5.67 -16.56
N ASN A 66 -1.33 5.39 -15.39
CA ASN A 66 -2.77 5.51 -15.15
C ASN A 66 -3.24 6.96 -15.27
N ALA A 67 -2.46 7.95 -14.80
CA ALA A 67 -2.82 9.36 -14.95
C ALA A 67 -2.84 9.79 -16.43
N ASP A 68 -1.84 9.35 -17.21
CA ASP A 68 -1.79 9.59 -18.66
C ASP A 68 -2.95 8.89 -19.37
N MET A 69 -3.30 7.66 -18.97
CA MET A 69 -4.42 6.89 -19.53
C MET A 69 -5.78 7.53 -19.23
N VAL A 70 -5.96 8.10 -18.04
CA VAL A 70 -7.21 8.79 -17.64
C VAL A 70 -7.33 10.17 -18.30
N GLY A 71 -6.20 10.86 -18.52
CA GLY A 71 -6.14 12.24 -18.94
C GLY A 71 -5.69 13.16 -17.81
N LEU A 72 -4.70 14.02 -18.09
CA LEU A 72 -4.08 14.89 -17.08
C LEU A 72 -4.99 16.05 -16.65
N ASP A 73 -5.88 16.49 -17.53
CA ASP A 73 -6.93 17.48 -17.25
C ASP A 73 -7.94 16.95 -16.23
N LEU A 74 -8.44 15.73 -16.44
CA LEU A 74 -9.32 15.06 -15.50
C LEU A 74 -8.60 14.72 -14.19
N THR A 75 -7.34 14.26 -14.27
CA THR A 75 -6.52 14.01 -13.08
C THR A 75 -6.34 15.28 -12.24
N LEU A 76 -6.10 16.43 -12.88
CA LEU A 76 -6.02 17.73 -12.21
C LEU A 76 -7.34 18.08 -11.51
N GLN A 77 -8.48 17.94 -12.20
CA GLN A 77 -9.80 18.19 -11.62
C GLN A 77 -10.09 17.29 -10.41
N ILE A 78 -9.74 16.01 -10.49
CA ILE A 78 -9.85 15.07 -9.37
C ILE A 78 -9.01 15.58 -8.20
N HIS A 79 -7.76 15.98 -8.44
CA HIS A 79 -6.87 16.48 -7.39
C HIS A 79 -7.39 17.77 -6.73
N ASP A 80 -7.87 18.73 -7.50
CA ASP A 80 -8.45 19.99 -6.98
C ASP A 80 -9.66 19.74 -6.08
N TYR A 81 -10.41 18.68 -6.35
CA TYR A 81 -11.53 18.27 -5.52
C TYR A 81 -11.09 17.44 -4.31
N ILE A 82 -10.40 16.31 -4.51
CA ILE A 82 -10.25 15.28 -3.47
C ILE A 82 -9.08 15.53 -2.52
N LEU A 83 -7.98 16.15 -2.95
CA LEU A 83 -6.77 16.27 -2.11
C LEU A 83 -7.00 17.09 -0.84
N LYS A 84 -8.00 17.97 -0.83
CA LYS A 84 -8.39 18.73 0.38
C LYS A 84 -9.06 17.88 1.45
N HIS A 85 -9.49 16.67 1.11
CA HIS A 85 -10.15 15.71 1.99
C HIS A 85 -9.25 14.54 2.40
N ILE A 86 -8.08 14.39 1.77
CA ILE A 86 -7.11 13.33 2.07
C ILE A 86 -6.19 13.73 3.24
N GLU A 87 -5.82 12.75 4.06
CA GLU A 87 -4.94 12.91 5.20
C GLU A 87 -3.54 13.41 4.80
N ARG A 88 -3.11 14.51 5.43
CA ARG A 88 -1.86 15.22 5.12
C ARG A 88 -1.00 15.53 6.33
N SER A 89 -1.34 15.02 7.51
CA SER A 89 -0.57 15.22 8.72
C SER A 89 0.87 14.70 8.56
N PRO A 90 1.88 15.48 9.01
CA PRO A 90 3.27 15.04 9.04
C PRO A 90 3.57 14.13 10.24
N LYS A 91 2.57 13.82 11.09
CA LYS A 91 2.72 13.01 12.29
C LYS A 91 1.97 11.67 12.14
N PRO A 92 2.44 10.59 12.80
CA PRO A 92 1.69 9.35 12.91
C PRO A 92 0.30 9.57 13.51
N SER A 93 -0.69 8.83 13.01
CA SER A 93 -2.08 8.89 13.48
C SER A 93 -2.18 8.58 14.99
N PRO A 94 -3.03 9.31 15.74
CA PRO A 94 -3.38 8.97 17.11
C PRO A 94 -3.81 7.52 17.32
N LEU A 95 -4.66 6.97 16.44
CA LEU A 95 -5.10 5.57 16.46
C LEU A 95 -3.92 4.60 16.39
N LEU A 96 -2.96 4.83 15.49
CA LEU A 96 -1.77 3.98 15.40
C LEU A 96 -0.95 4.03 16.70
N ARG A 97 -0.81 5.20 17.32
CA ARG A 97 -0.11 5.34 18.61
C ARG A 97 -0.84 4.63 19.74
N GLN A 98 -2.18 4.70 19.74
CA GLN A 98 -3.00 4.00 20.71
C GLN A 98 -2.83 2.48 20.60
N LYS A 99 -2.94 1.92 19.39
CA LYS A 99 -2.75 0.48 19.15
C LYS A 99 -1.39 -0.02 19.63
N VAL A 100 -0.32 0.75 19.37
CA VAL A 100 1.02 0.42 19.87
C VAL A 100 1.08 0.45 21.39
N LYS A 101 0.48 1.46 22.02
CA LYS A 101 0.42 1.58 23.49
C LYS A 101 -0.35 0.41 24.14
N GLU A 102 -1.33 -0.14 23.44
CA GLU A 102 -2.15 -1.27 23.87
C GLU A 102 -1.53 -2.64 23.52
N GLU A 103 -0.30 -2.70 23.01
CA GLU A 103 0.38 -3.92 22.55
C GLU A 103 -0.39 -4.66 21.42
N GLU A 104 -1.24 -3.94 20.68
CA GLU A 104 -1.90 -4.42 19.46
C GLU A 104 -0.95 -4.27 18.25
N LEU A 105 0.16 -5.01 18.27
CA LEU A 105 1.27 -4.89 17.32
C LEU A 105 1.14 -5.74 16.04
N GLY A 106 -0.04 -6.27 15.76
CA GLY A 106 -0.35 -7.07 14.57
C GLY A 106 -0.07 -8.56 14.77
N PHE A 107 0.49 -9.22 13.75
CA PHE A 107 0.63 -10.69 13.73
C PHE A 107 1.38 -11.22 14.95
N LYS A 108 2.41 -10.50 15.44
CA LYS A 108 3.24 -10.97 16.56
C LYS A 108 2.52 -11.00 17.90
N THR A 109 1.43 -10.25 18.07
CA THR A 109 0.61 -10.24 19.29
C THR A 109 -0.81 -10.77 19.05
N GLY A 110 -1.08 -11.32 17.85
CA GLY A 110 -2.41 -11.83 17.49
C GLY A 110 -3.46 -10.76 17.22
N ARG A 111 -3.13 -9.47 17.34
CA ARG A 111 -4.08 -8.36 17.16
C ARG A 111 -3.38 -7.08 16.77
N GLY A 112 -3.96 -6.34 15.82
CA GLY A 112 -3.54 -5.01 15.39
C GLY A 112 -4.73 -4.21 14.90
N PHE A 113 -4.73 -3.80 13.63
CA PHE A 113 -5.95 -3.30 12.99
C PHE A 113 -7.03 -4.39 12.80
N GLN A 114 -6.61 -5.65 12.76
CA GLN A 114 -7.48 -6.82 12.65
C GLN A 114 -7.04 -7.85 13.70
N GLU A 115 -7.91 -8.83 13.98
CA GLU A 115 -7.58 -9.99 14.80
C GLU A 115 -6.95 -11.10 13.94
N TRP A 116 -5.93 -11.73 14.50
CA TRP A 116 -5.11 -12.71 13.80
C TRP A 116 -5.03 -13.98 14.61
N THR A 117 -5.69 -15.04 14.14
CA THR A 117 -5.48 -16.39 14.63
C THR A 117 -4.30 -17.02 13.90
N HIS A 118 -3.73 -18.10 14.43
CA HIS A 118 -2.66 -18.83 13.76
C HIS A 118 -3.04 -19.20 12.31
N ASP A 119 -4.27 -19.70 12.14
CA ASP A 119 -4.81 -20.12 10.85
C ASP A 119 -5.03 -18.94 9.86
N THR A 120 -5.51 -17.78 10.32
CA THR A 120 -5.63 -16.61 9.43
C THR A 120 -4.27 -16.04 9.04
N MET A 121 -3.28 -16.06 9.94
CA MET A 121 -1.90 -15.66 9.64
C MET A 121 -1.28 -16.56 8.56
N GLU A 122 -1.39 -17.88 8.72
CA GLU A 122 -0.81 -18.84 7.77
C GLU A 122 -1.49 -18.76 6.40
N ARG A 123 -2.82 -18.61 6.36
CA ARG A 123 -3.52 -18.34 5.09
C ARG A 123 -3.02 -17.07 4.39
N CYS A 124 -2.86 -15.97 5.14
CA CYS A 124 -2.41 -14.70 4.58
C CYS A 124 -0.98 -14.83 3.99
N LYS A 125 -0.06 -15.45 4.73
CA LYS A 125 1.31 -15.71 4.27
C LYS A 125 1.34 -16.60 3.04
N LYS A 126 0.56 -17.69 3.04
CA LYS A 126 0.47 -18.64 1.92
C LYS A 126 -0.05 -17.94 0.67
N HIS A 127 -1.14 -17.19 0.78
CA HIS A 127 -1.70 -16.44 -0.35
C HIS A 127 -0.69 -15.46 -0.93
N LEU A 128 0.01 -14.70 -0.08
CA LEU A 128 1.06 -13.77 -0.52
C LEU A 128 2.17 -14.52 -1.27
N LEU A 129 2.64 -15.64 -0.72
CA LEU A 129 3.72 -16.40 -1.33
C LEU A 129 3.32 -16.98 -2.69
N GLU A 130 2.13 -17.57 -2.78
CA GLU A 130 1.57 -18.09 -4.03
C GLU A 130 1.47 -16.99 -5.10
N HIS A 131 0.94 -15.82 -4.72
CA HIS A 131 0.84 -14.67 -5.62
C HIS A 131 2.23 -14.21 -6.12
N LEU A 132 3.20 -14.07 -5.22
CA LEU A 132 4.55 -13.63 -5.58
C LEU A 132 5.28 -14.66 -6.46
N ILE A 133 5.07 -15.95 -6.24
CA ILE A 133 5.62 -17.02 -7.09
C ILE A 133 5.03 -16.93 -8.50
N LEU A 134 3.71 -16.79 -8.60
CA LEU A 134 3.04 -16.66 -9.90
C LEU A 134 3.51 -15.41 -10.64
N TRP A 135 3.59 -14.27 -9.95
CA TRP A 135 4.06 -13.01 -10.53
C TRP A 135 5.51 -13.08 -11.00
N ASN A 136 6.42 -13.67 -10.20
CA ASN A 136 7.82 -13.83 -10.61
C ASN A 136 8.01 -14.87 -11.74
N ARG A 137 7.02 -15.73 -12.02
CA ARG A 137 7.03 -16.58 -13.22
C ARG A 137 6.62 -15.79 -14.45
N SER A 138 5.51 -15.04 -14.37
CA SER A 138 5.04 -14.21 -15.50
C SER A 138 6.04 -13.12 -15.88
N ASP A 139 6.67 -12.46 -14.90
CA ASP A 139 7.65 -11.38 -15.13
C ASP A 139 8.97 -11.88 -15.76
N ARG A 140 9.21 -13.20 -15.79
CA ARG A 140 10.39 -13.82 -16.43
C ARG A 140 10.12 -14.35 -17.83
N GLU A 141 8.86 -14.39 -18.25
CA GLU A 141 8.45 -14.85 -19.57
C GLU A 141 8.41 -13.71 -20.61
N ASP A 142 8.50 -12.45 -20.14
CA ASP A 142 8.68 -11.21 -20.92
C ASP A 142 10.15 -10.73 -20.95
#